data_AF-A0A1Q5FVQ7-F1
#
_entry.id   AF-A0A1Q5FVQ7-F1
#
_cell.length_a   1.000
_cell.length_b   1.000
_cell.length_c   1.000
_cell.angle_alpha   90.00
_cell.angle_beta   90.00
_cell.angle_gamma   90.00
#
_symmetry.space_group_name_H-M   'P 1'
#
loop_
_entity.id
_entity.type
_entity.pdbx_description
1 polymer ?
#
loop_
_entity_poly.entity_id
_entity_poly.type
_entity_poly.pdbx_seq_one_letter_code
_entity_poly.pdbx_strand_id
1 'polypeptide(L)'
;MQRCNESFTIWRDGAPVAFTAGQLIDDKHPILKTHRHLFAEPQTTGHPAPPARLPATEQATADPGAGRVLTPPSSETSTAFDPSEHNAKEVFAYLDTATEAEAQRVLDAEAAADTPRAGITKARDKVLADARERDEQAASPAE
;
A
#
# COMPACT_ATOMS: atom_id res chain seq x y z
N MET A 1 -31.96 19.77 23.26
CA MET A 1 -31.16 19.50 22.05
C MET A 1 -30.07 18.51 22.44
N GLN A 2 -30.25 17.25 22.08
CA GLN A 2 -29.26 16.20 22.32
C GLN A 2 -28.13 16.44 21.33
N ARG A 3 -26.96 16.88 21.80
CA ARG A 3 -25.78 17.01 20.94
C ARG A 3 -25.36 15.59 20.60
N CYS A 4 -25.44 15.20 19.33
CA CYS A 4 -24.89 13.95 18.87
C CYS A 4 -23.38 13.97 19.16
N ASN A 5 -22.94 13.25 20.19
CA ASN A 5 -21.53 12.98 20.47
C ASN A 5 -21.03 11.87 19.54
N GLU A 6 -21.35 11.96 18.25
CA GLU A 6 -20.89 11.00 17.27
C GLU A 6 -19.42 11.27 17.00
N SER A 7 -18.59 10.27 17.30
CA SER A 7 -17.20 10.23 16.88
C SER A 7 -17.05 9.16 15.80
N PHE A 8 -16.14 9.41 14.86
CA PHE A 8 -15.78 8.43 13.84
C PHE A 8 -14.26 8.31 13.80
N THR A 9 -13.78 7.12 13.45
CA THR A 9 -12.35 6.82 13.40
C THR A 9 -11.94 6.55 11.96
N ILE A 10 -10.83 7.14 11.55
CA ILE A 10 -10.18 6.83 10.26
C ILE A 10 -8.80 6.24 10.51
N TRP A 11 -8.34 5.37 9.62
CA TRP A 11 -7.00 4.79 9.69
C TRP A 11 -6.02 5.63 8.89
N ARG A 12 -4.87 5.93 9.48
CA ARG A 12 -3.83 6.75 8.85
C ARG A 12 -2.45 6.34 9.40
N ASP A 13 -1.48 6.16 8.51
CA ASP A 13 -0.10 5.77 8.86
C ASP A 13 -0.06 4.51 9.77
N GLY A 14 -0.99 3.57 9.56
CA GLY A 14 -1.11 2.35 10.36
C GLY A 14 -1.77 2.52 11.74
N ALA A 15 -2.23 3.73 12.09
CA ALA A 15 -2.87 4.00 13.38
C ALA A 15 -4.31 4.56 13.21
N PRO A 16 -5.25 4.19 14.09
CA PRO A 16 -6.58 4.80 14.12
C PRO A 16 -6.53 6.22 14.70
N VAL A 17 -7.15 7.17 14.01
CA VAL A 17 -7.31 8.57 14.43
C VAL A 17 -8.81 8.85 14.57
N ALA A 18 -9.24 9.18 15.78
CA ALA A 18 -10.64 9.48 16.09
C ALA A 18 -10.94 10.99 15.95
N PHE A 19 -12.06 11.31 15.32
CA PHE A 19 -12.58 12.66 15.15
C PHE A 19 -13.95 12.78 15.80
N THR A 20 -14.22 13.93 16.41
CA THR A 20 -15.55 14.24 16.95
C THR A 20 -16.33 15.08 15.94
N ALA A 21 -17.62 14.78 15.75
CA ALA A 21 -18.48 15.62 14.92
C ALA A 21 -18.45 17.09 15.40
N GLY A 22 -18.07 18.01 14.51
CA GLY A 22 -17.92 19.43 14.82
C GLY A 22 -16.53 19.85 15.33
N GLN A 23 -15.57 18.93 15.40
CA GLN A 23 -14.16 19.28 15.66
C GLN A 23 -13.62 20.10 14.49
N LEU A 24 -13.13 21.31 14.78
CA LEU A 24 -12.43 22.14 13.79
C LEU A 24 -11.07 21.51 13.51
N ILE A 25 -10.86 21.13 12.25
CA ILE A 25 -9.60 20.53 11.79
C ILE A 25 -8.78 21.63 11.12
N ASP A 26 -7.49 21.72 11.45
CA ASP A 26 -6.57 22.70 10.85
C ASP A 26 -6.44 22.45 9.34
N ASP A 27 -6.33 23.49 8.52
CA ASP A 27 -6.20 23.36 7.05
C ASP A 27 -4.95 22.59 6.61
N LYS A 28 -3.89 22.60 7.44
CA LYS A 28 -2.68 21.81 7.21
C LYS A 28 -2.83 20.38 7.70
N HIS A 29 -3.97 20.03 8.30
CA HIS A 29 -4.20 18.69 8.77
C HIS A 29 -4.17 17.76 7.57
N PRO A 30 -3.33 16.73 7.60
CA PRO A 30 -3.05 15.92 6.42
C PRO A 30 -4.21 14.98 6.02
N ILE A 31 -5.37 15.08 6.67
CA ILE A 31 -6.67 14.51 6.22
C ILE A 31 -7.33 15.39 5.16
N LEU A 32 -7.13 16.70 5.26
CA LEU A 32 -7.64 17.71 4.33
C LEU A 32 -6.69 17.90 3.16
N LYS A 33 -5.80 16.92 2.87
CA LYS A 33 -4.94 16.93 1.69
C LYS A 33 -5.82 17.24 0.50
N THR A 34 -5.79 18.50 0.08
CA THR A 34 -6.68 19.00 -0.94
C THR A 34 -6.25 18.28 -2.20
N HIS A 35 -7.08 17.34 -2.65
CA HIS A 35 -6.93 16.66 -3.93
C HIS A 35 -7.15 17.63 -5.10
N ARG A 36 -6.84 18.92 -4.94
CA ARG A 36 -6.90 19.95 -5.99
C ARG A 36 -6.02 19.58 -7.19
N HIS A 37 -5.01 18.75 -6.99
CA HIS A 37 -4.18 18.20 -8.06
C HIS A 37 -4.74 16.93 -8.72
N LEU A 38 -5.70 16.22 -8.10
CA LEU A 38 -6.37 15.05 -8.71
C LEU A 38 -7.62 15.42 -9.50
N PHE A 39 -8.17 16.61 -9.28
CA PHE A 39 -9.16 17.16 -10.20
C PHE A 39 -8.43 17.74 -11.40
N ALA A 40 -8.30 16.93 -12.46
CA ALA A 40 -7.97 17.46 -13.77
C ALA A 40 -9.00 18.55 -14.11
N GLU A 41 -8.52 19.77 -14.39
CA GLU A 41 -9.36 20.83 -14.92
C GLU A 41 -10.02 20.31 -16.20
N PRO A 42 -11.36 20.40 -16.35
CA PRO A 42 -12.00 19.99 -17.59
C PRO A 42 -11.49 20.88 -18.72
N GLN A 43 -10.59 20.32 -19.52
CA GLN A 43 -10.15 20.87 -20.79
C GLN A 43 -11.40 21.12 -21.65
N THR A 44 -11.75 22.38 -21.83
CA THR A 44 -12.80 22.80 -22.76
C THR A 44 -12.29 22.57 -24.17
N THR A 45 -12.53 21.39 -24.74
CA THR A 45 -12.38 21.14 -26.18
C THR A 45 -13.45 20.18 -26.68
N GLY A 46 -14.40 20.73 -27.44
CA GLY A 46 -15.13 20.01 -28.50
C GLY A 46 -16.28 19.10 -28.06
N HIS A 47 -17.52 19.58 -28.22
CA HIS A 47 -18.64 18.71 -28.62
C HIS A 47 -18.44 18.22 -30.07
N PRO A 48 -19.09 17.13 -30.55
CA PRO A 48 -20.31 16.51 -30.00
C PRO A 48 -20.38 14.95 -30.02
N ALA A 49 -21.16 14.37 -29.09
CA ALA A 49 -21.98 13.18 -29.34
C ALA A 49 -23.06 13.06 -28.24
N PRO A 50 -24.32 12.71 -28.55
CA PRO A 50 -25.35 12.54 -27.53
C PRO A 50 -25.00 11.37 -26.60
N PRO A 51 -25.16 11.51 -25.28
CA PRO A 51 -24.81 10.44 -24.36
C PRO A 51 -25.77 9.26 -24.55
N ALA A 52 -25.22 8.10 -24.88
CA ALA A 52 -25.88 6.83 -24.63
C ALA A 52 -26.25 6.79 -23.14
N ARG A 53 -27.53 6.54 -22.86
CA ARG A 53 -28.07 6.47 -21.50
C ARG A 53 -27.32 5.40 -20.71
N LEU A 54 -26.48 5.81 -19.77
CA LEU A 54 -25.94 4.90 -18.76
C LEU A 54 -27.11 4.36 -17.92
N PRO A 55 -27.10 3.07 -17.54
CA PRO A 55 -28.10 2.54 -16.63
C PRO A 55 -28.02 3.32 -15.32
N ALA A 56 -29.19 3.66 -14.77
CA ALA A 56 -29.27 4.26 -13.45
C ALA A 56 -28.67 3.28 -12.45
N THR A 57 -27.45 3.56 -11.98
CA THR A 57 -26.93 2.91 -10.79
C THR A 57 -27.84 3.30 -9.64
N GLU A 58 -28.69 2.35 -9.22
CA GLU A 58 -29.39 2.37 -7.94
C GLU A 58 -28.34 2.59 -6.85
N GLN A 59 -28.28 3.82 -6.37
CA GLN A 59 -27.48 4.17 -5.22
C GLN A 59 -28.20 3.56 -4.02
N ALA A 60 -27.79 2.35 -3.61
CA ALA A 60 -28.29 1.69 -2.42
C ALA A 60 -27.94 2.57 -1.20
N THR A 61 -28.89 3.43 -0.81
CA THR A 61 -28.85 4.17 0.45
C THR A 61 -28.90 3.14 1.57
N ALA A 62 -27.73 2.78 2.09
CA ALA A 62 -27.63 1.93 3.27
C ALA A 62 -28.30 2.64 4.46
N ASP A 63 -29.16 1.91 5.16
CA ASP A 63 -29.95 2.37 6.30
C ASP A 63 -29.02 2.89 7.44
N PRO A 64 -29.23 4.12 7.95
CA PRO A 64 -28.38 4.73 8.96
C PRO A 64 -28.66 4.12 10.34
N GLY A 65 -27.99 3.01 10.66
CA GLY A 65 -28.12 2.41 11.99
C GLY A 65 -27.47 1.04 12.20
N ALA A 66 -27.02 0.37 11.12
CA ALA A 66 -26.27 -0.86 11.26
C ALA A 66 -24.90 -0.56 11.90
N GLY A 67 -24.71 -1.00 13.15
CA GLY A 67 -23.44 -0.95 13.85
C GLY A 67 -22.37 -1.59 12.99
N ARG A 68 -21.55 -0.76 12.35
CA ARG A 68 -20.45 -1.23 11.51
C ARG A 68 -19.44 -1.83 12.46
N VAL A 69 -19.30 -3.15 12.45
CA VAL A 69 -18.12 -3.80 13.03
C VAL A 69 -16.95 -3.23 12.25
N LEU A 70 -16.20 -2.33 12.89
CA LEU A 70 -14.94 -1.80 12.39
C LEU A 70 -13.92 -2.93 12.52
N THR A 71 -14.08 -3.99 11.73
CA THR A 71 -12.95 -4.85 11.42
C THR A 71 -11.92 -3.89 10.84
N PRO A 72 -10.73 -3.76 11.45
CA PRO A 72 -9.66 -2.99 10.81
C PRO A 72 -9.57 -3.48 9.37
N PRO A 73 -9.32 -2.62 8.36
CA PRO A 73 -8.93 -3.15 7.06
C PRO A 73 -7.77 -4.08 7.40
N SER A 74 -7.98 -5.37 7.18
CA SER A 74 -6.97 -6.39 7.44
C SER A 74 -5.75 -5.81 6.76
N SER A 75 -4.75 -5.37 7.53
CA SER A 75 -3.51 -4.85 6.97
C SER A 75 -3.17 -5.88 5.92
N GLU A 76 -3.24 -5.49 4.64
CA GLU A 76 -2.85 -6.36 3.56
C GLU A 76 -1.50 -6.86 4.02
N THR A 77 -1.50 -8.13 4.41
CA THR A 77 -0.34 -8.83 4.93
C THR A 77 0.75 -8.44 3.97
N SER A 78 1.76 -7.71 4.45
CA SER A 78 2.90 -7.30 3.64
C SER A 78 3.31 -8.54 2.86
N THR A 79 2.88 -8.61 1.59
CA THR A 79 2.82 -9.87 0.87
C THR A 79 4.26 -10.18 0.59
N ALA A 80 4.77 -11.16 1.32
CA ALA A 80 6.16 -11.53 1.28
C ALA A 80 6.51 -11.80 -0.19
N PHE A 81 7.52 -11.10 -0.73
CA PHE A 81 7.84 -11.08 -2.15
C PHE A 81 7.91 -12.50 -2.73
N ASP A 82 7.12 -12.79 -3.77
CA ASP A 82 7.13 -14.08 -4.46
C ASP A 82 7.98 -13.97 -5.72
N PRO A 83 9.19 -14.57 -5.76
CA PRO A 83 10.04 -14.43 -6.93
C PRO A 83 9.44 -15.11 -8.18
N SER A 84 8.48 -16.02 -8.04
CA SER A 84 7.81 -16.72 -9.16
C SER A 84 6.96 -15.78 -10.02
N GLU A 85 6.40 -14.73 -9.43
CA GLU A 85 5.59 -13.72 -10.12
C GLU A 85 6.44 -12.63 -10.79
N HIS A 86 7.76 -12.65 -10.56
CA HIS A 86 8.70 -11.62 -11.02
C HIS A 86 9.74 -12.16 -12.00
N ASN A 87 10.21 -11.27 -12.88
CA ASN A 87 11.31 -11.62 -13.78
C ASN A 87 12.67 -11.60 -13.04
N ALA A 88 13.69 -12.25 -13.60
CA ALA A 88 14.98 -12.36 -12.92
C ALA A 88 15.63 -11.00 -12.58
N LYS A 89 15.40 -9.95 -13.39
CA LYS A 89 15.93 -8.61 -13.11
C LYS A 89 15.23 -7.96 -11.93
N GLU A 90 13.91 -8.12 -11.83
CA GLU A 90 13.11 -7.64 -10.70
C GLU A 90 13.49 -8.35 -9.41
N VAL A 91 13.72 -9.68 -9.47
CA VAL A 91 14.20 -10.44 -8.31
C VAL A 91 15.57 -9.93 -7.86
N PHE A 92 16.52 -9.70 -8.77
CA PHE A 92 17.82 -9.12 -8.40
C PHE A 92 17.70 -7.70 -7.83
N ALA A 93 16.86 -6.85 -8.42
CA ALA A 93 16.64 -5.49 -7.92
C ALA A 93 16.00 -5.50 -6.52
N TYR A 94 15.10 -6.45 -6.27
CA TYR A 94 14.53 -6.65 -4.93
C TYR A 94 15.59 -7.10 -3.93
N LEU A 95 16.37 -8.14 -4.28
CA LEU A 95 17.44 -8.68 -3.43
C LEU A 95 18.53 -7.65 -3.09
N ASP A 96 18.77 -6.66 -3.95
CA ASP A 96 19.71 -5.56 -3.73
C ASP A 96 19.27 -4.60 -2.60
N THR A 97 17.97 -4.59 -2.27
CA THR A 97 17.39 -3.75 -1.22
C THR A 97 16.87 -4.55 -0.03
N ALA A 98 16.62 -5.84 -0.20
CA ALA A 98 16.14 -6.74 0.83
C ALA A 98 17.18 -6.95 1.95
N THR A 99 16.71 -7.25 3.16
CA THR A 99 17.56 -7.64 4.31
C THR A 99 18.09 -9.06 4.12
N GLU A 100 19.08 -9.47 4.92
CA GLU A 100 19.65 -10.83 4.85
C GLU A 100 18.57 -11.92 4.99
N ALA A 101 17.67 -11.76 5.97
CA ALA A 101 16.60 -12.71 6.24
C ALA A 101 15.62 -12.85 5.07
N GLU A 102 15.27 -11.74 4.43
CA GLU A 102 14.34 -11.72 3.31
C GLU A 102 15.01 -12.22 2.02
N ALA A 103 16.27 -11.84 1.78
CA ALA A 103 17.05 -12.35 0.66
C ALA A 103 17.20 -13.88 0.73
N GLN A 104 17.49 -14.42 1.91
CA GLN A 104 17.55 -15.87 2.13
C GLN A 104 16.21 -16.55 1.81
N ARG A 105 15.09 -16.00 2.29
CA ARG A 105 13.74 -16.54 2.02
C ARG A 105 13.43 -16.60 0.52
N VAL A 106 13.73 -15.51 -0.20
CA VAL A 106 13.51 -15.40 -1.65
C VAL A 106 14.40 -16.36 -2.43
N LEU A 107 15.68 -16.51 -2.03
CA LEU A 107 16.61 -17.43 -2.66
C LEU A 107 16.23 -18.90 -2.41
N ASP A 108 15.71 -19.22 -1.23
CA ASP A 108 15.18 -20.55 -0.91
C ASP A 108 13.90 -20.86 -1.69
N ALA A 109 12.99 -19.89 -1.82
CA ALA A 109 11.81 -20.00 -2.67
C ALA A 109 12.17 -20.26 -4.14
N GLU A 110 13.17 -19.54 -4.68
CA GLU A 110 13.66 -19.78 -6.05
C GLU A 110 14.34 -21.14 -6.23
N ALA A 111 15.07 -21.61 -5.22
CA ALA A 111 15.69 -22.93 -5.26
C ALA A 111 14.65 -24.06 -5.20
N ALA A 112 13.51 -23.81 -4.54
CA ALA A 112 12.39 -24.74 -4.42
C ALA A 112 11.40 -24.67 -5.60
N ALA A 113 11.51 -23.67 -6.48
CA ALA A 113 10.66 -23.54 -7.64
C ALA A 113 10.86 -24.70 -8.64
N ASP A 114 9.83 -25.01 -9.42
CA ASP A 114 9.88 -26.08 -10.43
C ASP A 114 10.99 -25.85 -11.48
N THR A 115 11.33 -24.59 -11.74
CA THR A 115 12.38 -24.20 -12.69
C THR A 115 13.33 -23.18 -12.04
N PRO A 116 14.32 -23.65 -11.25
CA PRO A 116 15.26 -22.75 -10.58
C PRO A 116 16.12 -22.02 -11.60
N ARG A 117 16.13 -20.70 -11.51
CA ARG A 117 16.91 -19.85 -12.42
C ARG A 117 18.39 -19.94 -12.05
N ALA A 118 19.16 -20.69 -12.84
CA ALA A 118 20.57 -20.98 -12.60
C ALA A 118 21.44 -19.73 -12.33
N GLY A 119 21.09 -18.57 -12.90
CA GLY A 119 21.77 -17.30 -12.64
C GLY A 119 21.56 -16.79 -11.21
N ILE A 120 20.35 -16.92 -10.67
CA ILE A 120 19.98 -16.48 -9.32
C ILE A 120 20.58 -17.44 -8.28
N THR A 121 20.46 -18.75 -8.48
CA THR A 121 21.03 -19.74 -7.56
C THR A 121 22.55 -19.70 -7.49
N LYS A 122 23.25 -19.37 -8.59
CA LYS A 122 24.71 -19.18 -8.58
C LYS A 122 25.14 -17.90 -7.87
N ALA A 123 24.29 -16.87 -7.86
CA ALA A 123 24.56 -15.61 -7.18
C ALA A 123 24.23 -15.65 -5.69
N ARG A 124 23.68 -16.76 -5.18
CA ARG A 124 23.20 -16.92 -3.80
C ARG A 124 24.22 -16.44 -2.75
N ASP A 125 25.43 -16.98 -2.78
CA ASP A 125 26.47 -16.66 -1.80
C ASP A 125 26.85 -15.18 -1.84
N LYS A 126 26.92 -14.60 -3.05
CA LYS A 126 27.22 -13.19 -3.24
C LYS A 126 26.09 -12.29 -2.70
N VAL A 127 24.83 -12.61 -3.01
CA VAL A 127 23.68 -11.83 -2.56
C VAL A 127 23.56 -11.84 -1.04
N LEU A 128 23.80 -12.99 -0.40
CA LEU A 128 23.76 -13.10 1.06
C LEU A 128 24.89 -12.32 1.74
N ALA A 129 26.10 -12.35 1.17
CA ALA A 129 27.21 -11.55 1.66
C ALA A 129 26.91 -10.05 1.53
N ASP A 130 26.47 -9.60 0.34
CA ASP A 130 26.12 -8.20 0.08
C ASP A 130 24.96 -7.73 0.99
N ALA A 131 23.97 -8.59 1.27
CA ALA A 131 22.86 -8.27 2.18
C ALA A 131 23.31 -8.17 3.64
N ARG A 132 24.22 -9.04 4.10
CA ARG A 132 24.80 -8.96 5.45
C ARG A 132 25.60 -7.68 5.65
N GLU A 133 26.46 -7.33 4.70
CA GLU A 133 27.24 -6.09 4.76
C GLU A 133 26.33 -4.85 4.84
N ARG A 134 25.21 -4.85 4.09
CA ARG A 134 24.20 -3.77 4.16
C ARG A 134 23.50 -3.72 5.50
N ASP A 135 23.08 -4.86 6.04
CA ASP A 135 22.42 -4.92 7.35
C ASP A 135 23.38 -4.49 8.47
N GLU A 136 24.67 -4.85 8.39
CA GLU A 136 25.72 -4.38 9.30
C GLU A 136 25.96 -2.86 9.20
N GLN A 137 25.97 -2.30 7.99
CA GLN A 137 26.06 -0.84 7.76
C GLN A 137 24.82 -0.11 8.29
N ALA A 138 23.62 -0.66 8.06
CA ALA A 138 22.37 -0.09 8.56
C ALA A 138 22.27 -0.16 10.10
N ALA A 139 22.85 -1.21 10.71
CA ALA A 139 22.94 -1.38 12.15
C ALA A 139 24.02 -0.53 12.83
N SER A 140 24.92 0.09 12.04
CA SER A 140 26.00 0.96 12.52
C SER A 140 25.76 2.44 12.16
N PRO A 141 24.63 3.07 12.56
CA PRO A 141 24.47 4.50 12.35
C PRO A 141 25.51 5.21 13.22
N ALA A 142 26.37 6.00 12.58
CA ALA A 142 27.43 6.77 13.19
C ALA A 142 26.94 7.52 14.45
N GLU A 143 27.59 7.22 15.58
CA GLU A 143 27.54 7.98 16.83
C GLU A 143 28.17 9.38 16.67
#